data_AF-A0A364P0Q4-F1
#
_entry.id   AF-A0A364P0Q4-F1
#
_cell.length_a   1.000
_cell.length_b   1.000
_cell.length_c   1.000
_cell.angle_alpha   90.00
_cell.angle_beta   90.00
_cell.angle_gamma   90.00
#
_symmetry.space_group_name_H-M   'P 1'
#
loop_
_entity.id
_entity.type
_entity.pdbx_description
1 polymer ?
#
loop_
_entity_poly.entity_id
_entity_poly.type
_entity_poly.pdbx_seq_one_letter_code
_entity_poly.pdbx_strand_id
1 'polypeptide(L)'
;MGFVDHQTLRSGTPLTASDYIWLAALGAAERGPITLDSIASAVESLAGCLWQPVFEVIADNVDEMAKGGFLDEQDGRIMLTPPGRFCLAQLLARPVHAPLSAFGQVGVRLKMAFLDLLPKPSRQRQIQALIVAYECEIASRSTRCGAWPLSGMLGRGWLDHQMDTLEDSLHLLRKSARMEET
;
A
#
# COMPACT_ATOMS: atom_id res chain seq x y z
N MET A 1 4.56 37.13 2.36
CA MET A 1 5.43 35.95 2.59
C MET A 1 4.77 35.10 3.65
N GLY A 2 4.00 34.10 3.23
CA GLY A 2 3.21 33.24 4.11
C GLY A 2 4.01 32.05 4.59
N PHE A 3 3.86 31.74 5.87
CA PHE A 3 4.49 30.65 6.59
C PHE A 3 4.21 29.30 5.92
N VAL A 4 5.25 28.47 5.76
CA VAL A 4 5.09 27.05 5.44
C VAL A 4 4.54 26.37 6.68
N ASP A 5 3.27 26.00 6.65
CA ASP A 5 2.61 25.21 7.68
C ASP A 5 3.28 23.83 7.79
N HIS A 6 4.13 23.68 8.81
CA HIS A 6 4.68 22.40 9.27
C HIS A 6 3.70 21.64 10.18
N GLN A 7 2.41 21.91 10.10
CA GLN A 7 1.42 21.26 10.95
C GLN A 7 0.90 19.95 10.33
N THR A 8 1.25 18.86 11.03
CA THR A 8 0.48 17.62 11.19
C THR A 8 0.53 16.56 10.08
N LEU A 9 1.65 15.84 9.99
CA LEU A 9 1.61 14.39 9.74
C LEU A 9 1.10 13.67 11.01
N ARG A 10 -0.10 14.01 11.46
CA ARG A 10 -0.77 13.34 12.59
C ARG A 10 -1.28 11.99 12.09
N SER A 11 -0.73 10.91 12.63
CA SER A 11 -1.30 9.55 12.66
C SER A 11 -2.26 9.26 11.50
N GLY A 12 -1.71 9.11 10.28
CA GLY A 12 -2.51 8.90 9.08
C GLY A 12 -3.40 7.68 9.25
N THR A 13 -4.69 7.82 8.97
CA THR A 13 -5.62 6.71 9.00
C THR A 13 -5.11 5.57 8.10
N PRO A 14 -5.13 4.31 8.58
CA PRO A 14 -4.75 3.17 7.76
C PRO A 14 -5.60 3.15 6.48
N LEU A 15 -5.04 2.66 5.38
CA LEU A 15 -5.78 2.45 4.15
C LEU A 15 -6.96 1.49 4.40
N THR A 16 -8.13 1.90 3.95
CA THR A 16 -9.37 1.12 3.94
C THR A 16 -9.44 0.24 2.70
N ALA A 17 -10.45 -0.64 2.63
CA ALA A 17 -10.72 -1.44 1.43
C ALA A 17 -10.86 -0.56 0.17
N SER A 18 -11.69 0.48 0.22
CA SER A 18 -11.83 1.44 -0.89
C SER A 18 -10.50 2.10 -1.25
N ASP A 19 -9.71 2.53 -0.26
CA ASP A 19 -8.42 3.15 -0.53
C ASP A 19 -7.45 2.25 -1.31
N TYR A 20 -7.51 0.92 -1.11
CA TYR A 20 -6.68 -0.02 -1.88
C TYR A 20 -7.15 -0.13 -3.34
N ILE A 21 -8.46 -0.14 -3.60
CA ILE A 21 -9.00 -0.08 -4.97
C ILE A 21 -8.61 1.24 -5.63
N TRP A 22 -8.74 2.35 -4.92
CA TRP A 22 -8.33 3.67 -5.40
C TRP A 22 -6.85 3.69 -5.74
N LEU A 23 -5.99 3.17 -4.87
CA LEU A 23 -4.56 3.10 -5.11
C LEU A 23 -4.22 2.28 -6.35
N ALA A 24 -4.88 1.13 -6.55
CA ALA A 24 -4.70 0.29 -7.73
C ALA A 24 -5.17 0.97 -9.02
N ALA A 25 -6.39 1.54 -9.00
CA ALA A 25 -6.99 2.20 -10.15
C ALA A 25 -6.20 3.44 -10.59
N LEU A 26 -5.91 4.34 -9.65
CA LEU A 26 -5.16 5.57 -9.94
C LEU A 26 -3.72 5.27 -10.35
N GLY A 27 -3.07 4.29 -9.69
CA GLY A 27 -1.72 3.86 -10.03
C GLY A 27 -1.63 3.23 -11.42
N ALA A 28 -2.64 2.44 -11.81
CA ALA A 28 -2.72 1.88 -13.16
C ALA A 28 -3.01 2.97 -14.21
N ALA A 29 -3.95 3.88 -13.95
CA ALA A 29 -4.32 4.95 -14.88
C ALA A 29 -3.21 6.00 -15.05
N GLU A 30 -2.32 6.17 -14.06
CA GLU A 30 -1.13 7.03 -14.20
C GLU A 30 -0.14 6.50 -15.26
N ARG A 31 -0.14 5.18 -15.52
CA ARG A 31 0.71 4.57 -16.56
C ARG A 31 0.18 4.80 -17.97
N GLY A 32 -1.07 5.23 -18.11
CA GLY A 32 -1.73 5.52 -19.38
C GLY A 32 -3.24 5.25 -19.34
N PRO A 33 -3.97 5.58 -20.41
CA PRO A 33 -5.40 5.30 -20.50
C PRO A 33 -5.69 3.79 -20.41
N ILE A 34 -6.64 3.40 -19.56
CA ILE A 34 -6.98 1.98 -19.29
C ILE A 34 -8.50 1.75 -19.32
N THR A 35 -8.93 0.50 -19.29
CA THR A 35 -10.36 0.14 -19.19
C THR A 35 -10.72 -0.28 -17.76
N LEU A 36 -12.01 -0.36 -17.44
CA LEU A 36 -12.49 -0.88 -16.15
C LEU A 36 -12.01 -2.33 -15.91
N ASP A 37 -12.00 -3.17 -16.95
CA ASP A 37 -11.49 -4.55 -16.86
C ASP A 37 -9.98 -4.58 -16.54
N SER A 38 -9.22 -3.63 -17.09
CA SER A 38 -7.79 -3.50 -16.76
C SER A 38 -7.59 -3.06 -15.32
N ILE A 39 -8.45 -2.20 -14.76
CA ILE A 39 -8.43 -1.83 -13.34
C ILE A 39 -8.73 -3.05 -12.48
N ALA A 40 -9.77 -3.83 -12.82
CA ALA A 40 -10.11 -5.04 -12.07
C ALA A 40 -8.95 -6.05 -12.09
N SER A 41 -8.30 -6.24 -13.24
CA SER A 41 -7.13 -7.09 -13.39
C SER A 41 -5.94 -6.58 -12.55
N ALA A 42 -5.74 -5.26 -12.45
CA ALA A 42 -4.69 -4.67 -11.62
C ALA A 42 -4.96 -4.90 -10.12
N VAL A 43 -6.21 -4.74 -9.68
CA VAL A 43 -6.61 -5.04 -8.29
C VAL A 43 -6.36 -6.51 -7.98
N GLU A 44 -6.80 -7.43 -8.85
CA GLU A 44 -6.61 -8.86 -8.67
C GLU A 44 -5.12 -9.25 -8.63
N SER A 45 -4.32 -8.72 -9.55
CA SER A 45 -2.89 -9.03 -9.64
C SER A 45 -2.10 -8.53 -8.43
N LEU A 46 -2.45 -7.35 -7.90
CA LEU A 46 -1.71 -6.71 -6.81
C LEU A 46 -2.18 -7.15 -5.44
N ALA A 47 -3.47 -7.38 -5.25
CA ALA A 47 -4.01 -7.93 -4.02
C ALA A 47 -3.81 -9.45 -3.92
N GLY A 48 -3.86 -10.17 -5.05
CA GLY A 48 -3.72 -11.62 -5.13
C GLY A 48 -4.79 -12.37 -4.34
N CYS A 49 -4.45 -13.56 -3.86
CA CYS A 49 -5.38 -14.39 -3.06
C CYS A 49 -5.71 -13.81 -1.67
N LEU A 50 -5.06 -12.73 -1.25
CA LEU A 50 -5.26 -12.13 0.07
C LEU A 50 -6.57 -11.34 0.15
N TRP A 51 -6.99 -10.76 -0.97
CA TRP A 51 -8.20 -9.97 -1.04
C TRP A 51 -8.66 -9.83 -2.50
N GLN A 52 -9.88 -10.25 -2.79
CA GLN A 52 -10.48 -10.18 -4.12
C GLN A 52 -11.86 -9.53 -4.00
N PRO A 53 -11.95 -8.18 -4.14
CA PRO A 53 -13.24 -7.53 -4.21
C PRO A 53 -13.98 -7.96 -5.49
N VAL A 54 -15.30 -8.09 -5.40
CA VAL A 54 -16.13 -8.37 -6.58
C VAL A 54 -16.10 -7.19 -7.54
N PHE A 55 -16.32 -7.47 -8.83
CA PHE A 55 -16.24 -6.49 -9.90
C PHE A 55 -17.15 -5.27 -9.65
N GLU A 56 -18.36 -5.47 -9.14
CA GLU A 56 -19.31 -4.38 -8.84
C GLU A 56 -18.73 -3.37 -7.84
N VAL A 57 -18.02 -3.85 -6.80
CA VAL A 57 -17.37 -2.97 -5.83
C VAL A 57 -16.24 -2.17 -6.48
N ILE A 58 -15.51 -2.77 -7.42
CA ILE A 58 -14.46 -2.05 -8.18
C ILE A 58 -15.12 -0.97 -9.06
N ALA A 59 -16.17 -1.32 -9.80
CA ALA A 59 -16.93 -0.41 -10.64
C ALA A 59 -17.49 0.78 -9.85
N ASP A 60 -18.13 0.53 -8.71
CA ASP A 60 -18.67 1.57 -7.83
C ASP A 60 -17.59 2.55 -7.34
N ASN A 61 -16.39 2.06 -7.02
CA ASN A 61 -15.27 2.91 -6.63
C ASN A 61 -14.73 3.74 -7.80
N VAL A 62 -14.68 3.18 -9.01
CA VAL A 62 -14.27 3.91 -10.22
C VAL A 62 -15.29 5.02 -10.55
N ASP A 63 -16.58 4.71 -10.44
CA ASP A 63 -17.67 5.70 -10.57
C ASP A 63 -17.55 6.82 -9.55
N GLU A 64 -17.24 6.50 -8.30
CA GLU A 64 -17.00 7.48 -7.24
C GLU A 64 -15.80 8.38 -7.58
N MET A 65 -14.70 7.78 -8.06
CA MET A 65 -13.52 8.53 -8.49
C MET A 65 -13.80 9.46 -9.67
N ALA A 66 -14.58 9.01 -10.65
CA ALA A 66 -14.99 9.82 -11.80
C ALA A 66 -15.90 10.99 -11.37
N LYS A 67 -16.92 10.73 -10.53
CA LYS A 67 -17.79 11.77 -9.94
C LYS A 67 -16.99 12.79 -9.12
N GLY A 68 -15.93 12.35 -8.45
CA GLY A 68 -14.99 13.19 -7.71
C GLY A 68 -13.98 13.94 -8.58
N GLY A 69 -13.96 13.72 -9.90
CA GLY A 69 -13.04 14.36 -10.84
C GLY A 69 -11.59 13.85 -10.74
N PHE A 70 -11.35 12.69 -10.13
CA PHE A 70 -10.03 12.05 -10.05
C PHE A 70 -9.68 11.23 -11.30
N LEU A 71 -10.73 10.76 -11.98
CA LEU A 71 -10.66 10.05 -13.25
C LEU A 71 -11.56 10.77 -14.26
N ASP A 72 -11.19 10.69 -15.53
CA ASP A 72 -12.02 11.09 -16.66
C ASP A 72 -12.25 9.86 -17.55
N GLU A 73 -13.45 9.71 -18.07
CA GLU A 73 -13.82 8.59 -18.95
C GLU A 73 -14.19 9.12 -20.34
N GLN A 74 -13.44 8.69 -21.35
CA GLN A 74 -13.65 9.05 -22.74
C GLN A 74 -13.55 7.79 -23.60
N ASP A 75 -14.58 7.51 -24.41
CA ASP A 75 -14.64 6.35 -25.31
C ASP A 75 -14.33 5.00 -24.63
N GLY A 76 -14.83 4.81 -23.40
CA GLY A 76 -14.60 3.61 -22.59
C GLY A 76 -13.17 3.48 -22.06
N ARG A 77 -12.37 4.55 -22.13
CA ARG A 77 -11.04 4.65 -21.55
C ARG A 77 -11.03 5.62 -20.39
N ILE A 78 -10.43 5.16 -19.30
CA ILE A 78 -10.28 5.86 -18.04
C ILE A 78 -8.89 6.48 -18.01
N MET A 79 -8.82 7.77 -17.74
CA MET A 79 -7.61 8.57 -17.68
C MET A 79 -7.48 9.25 -16.33
N LEU A 80 -6.26 9.33 -15.80
CA LEU A 80 -6.00 10.05 -14.56
C LEU A 80 -6.02 11.57 -14.79
N THR A 81 -6.72 12.29 -13.92
CA THR A 81 -6.75 13.75 -13.92
C THR A 81 -5.66 14.35 -13.00
N PRO A 82 -5.37 15.66 -13.09
CA PRO A 82 -4.45 16.30 -12.14
C PRO A 82 -4.88 16.17 -10.66
N PRO A 83 -6.17 16.33 -10.28
CA PRO A 83 -6.65 15.98 -8.95
C PRO A 83 -6.40 14.51 -8.58
N GLY A 84 -6.60 13.58 -9.52
CA GLY A 84 -6.35 12.15 -9.32
C GLY A 84 -4.88 11.86 -8.99
N ARG A 85 -3.94 12.53 -9.66
CA ARG A 85 -2.50 12.40 -9.37
C ARG A 85 -2.14 12.89 -7.97
N PHE A 86 -2.77 13.99 -7.52
CA PHE A 86 -2.60 14.46 -6.15
C PHE A 86 -3.18 13.46 -5.13
N CYS A 87 -4.35 12.89 -5.41
CA CYS A 87 -4.94 11.83 -4.58
C CYS A 87 -4.03 10.60 -4.48
N LEU A 88 -3.50 10.11 -5.62
CA LEU A 88 -2.56 9.00 -5.69
C LEU A 88 -1.33 9.24 -4.79
N ALA A 89 -0.73 10.43 -4.88
CA ALA A 89 0.42 10.79 -4.05
C ALA A 89 0.09 10.79 -2.55
N GLN A 90 -1.11 11.24 -2.16
CA GLN A 90 -1.57 11.19 -0.77
C GLN A 90 -1.79 9.76 -0.28
N LEU A 91 -2.42 8.90 -1.10
CA LEU A 91 -2.63 7.49 -0.77
C LEU A 91 -1.30 6.76 -0.60
N LEU A 92 -0.34 6.97 -1.50
CA LEU A 92 1.02 6.42 -1.38
C LEU A 92 1.76 6.91 -0.14
N ALA A 93 1.41 8.09 0.38
CA ALA A 93 2.03 8.65 1.57
C ALA A 93 1.48 8.11 2.90
N ARG A 94 0.29 7.48 2.91
CA ARG A 94 -0.36 6.97 4.13
C ARG A 94 0.38 5.77 4.73
N PRO A 95 0.49 5.63 6.05
CA PRO A 95 1.21 4.51 6.65
C PRO A 95 0.52 3.17 6.39
N VAL A 96 1.32 2.09 6.28
CA VAL A 96 0.80 0.72 6.33
C VAL A 96 0.92 0.22 7.76
N HIS A 97 -0.20 -0.19 8.34
CA HIS A 97 -0.25 -0.82 9.66
C HIS A 97 -0.29 -2.33 9.53
N ALA A 98 0.30 -3.05 10.49
CA ALA A 98 0.30 -4.52 10.57
C ALA A 98 0.68 -5.17 9.23
N PRO A 99 1.95 -5.05 8.77
CA PRO A 99 2.36 -5.41 7.41
C PRO A 99 2.14 -6.89 7.04
N LEU A 100 1.99 -7.79 8.01
CA LEU A 100 1.64 -9.20 7.77
C LEU A 100 0.14 -9.50 7.72
N SER A 101 -0.72 -8.57 8.15
CA SER A 101 -2.16 -8.74 7.95
C SER A 101 -2.49 -8.81 6.46
N ALA A 102 -3.60 -9.46 6.09
CA ALA A 102 -4.00 -9.58 4.69
C ALA A 102 -4.03 -8.20 3.99
N PHE A 103 -4.69 -7.22 4.59
CA PHE A 103 -4.73 -5.85 4.08
C PHE A 103 -3.38 -5.12 4.14
N GLY A 104 -2.58 -5.35 5.19
CA GLY A 104 -1.22 -4.80 5.26
C GLY A 104 -0.36 -5.26 4.10
N GLN A 105 -0.39 -6.55 3.76
CA GLN A 105 0.34 -7.11 2.63
C GLN A 105 -0.16 -6.56 1.29
N VAL A 106 -1.48 -6.40 1.10
CA VAL A 106 -2.05 -5.72 -0.06
C VAL A 106 -1.51 -4.29 -0.17
N GLY A 107 -1.53 -3.54 0.92
CA GLY A 107 -1.00 -2.18 0.98
C GLY A 107 0.49 -2.09 0.65
N VAL A 108 1.31 -3.01 1.17
CA VAL A 108 2.74 -3.09 0.82
C VAL A 108 2.91 -3.37 -0.67
N ARG A 109 2.21 -4.35 -1.24
CA ARG A 109 2.31 -4.70 -2.67
C ARG A 109 1.93 -3.54 -3.57
N LEU A 110 0.79 -2.90 -3.30
CA LEU A 110 0.32 -1.74 -4.06
C LEU A 110 1.32 -0.58 -3.99
N LYS A 111 1.83 -0.27 -2.79
CA LYS A 111 2.86 0.76 -2.66
C LYS A 111 4.10 0.40 -3.47
N MET A 112 4.64 -0.80 -3.31
CA MET A 112 5.85 -1.20 -4.04
C MET A 112 5.66 -1.17 -5.56
N ALA A 113 4.45 -1.43 -6.07
CA ALA A 113 4.14 -1.37 -7.50
C ALA A 113 4.08 0.06 -8.08
N PHE A 114 3.86 1.06 -7.24
CA PHE A 114 3.58 2.44 -7.67
C PHE A 114 4.47 3.49 -7.02
N LEU A 115 5.42 3.10 -6.15
CA LEU A 115 6.34 4.03 -5.52
C LEU A 115 7.18 4.78 -6.56
N ASP A 116 7.54 4.15 -7.68
CA ASP A 116 8.30 4.78 -8.76
C ASP A 116 7.61 6.03 -9.35
N LEU A 117 6.29 6.17 -9.19
CA LEU A 117 5.51 7.33 -9.61
C LEU A 117 5.76 8.58 -8.72
N LEU A 118 6.36 8.41 -7.53
CA LEU A 118 6.72 9.52 -6.65
C LEU A 118 8.13 10.06 -6.96
N PRO A 119 8.41 11.34 -6.64
CA PRO A 119 9.77 11.87 -6.64
C PRO A 119 10.69 11.07 -5.71
N LYS A 120 11.97 10.92 -6.10
CA LYS A 120 13.02 10.21 -5.33
C LYS A 120 12.99 10.47 -3.81
N PRO A 121 12.96 11.72 -3.30
CA PRO A 121 12.95 11.95 -1.85
C PRO A 121 11.67 11.42 -1.16
N SER A 122 10.53 11.44 -1.85
CA SER A 122 9.28 10.87 -1.33
C SER A 122 9.32 9.35 -1.33
N ARG A 123 9.90 8.72 -2.36
CA ARG A 123 10.10 7.26 -2.41
C ARG A 123 10.95 6.76 -1.25
N GLN A 124 12.11 7.37 -1.07
CA GLN A 124 13.02 7.04 0.04
C GLN A 124 12.33 7.13 1.39
N ARG A 125 11.56 8.21 1.62
CA ARG A 125 10.77 8.36 2.86
C ARG A 125 9.74 7.25 3.05
N GLN A 126 9.04 6.85 1.98
CA GLN A 126 8.03 5.79 2.07
C GLN A 126 8.64 4.40 2.28
N ILE A 127 9.77 4.10 1.63
CA ILE A 127 10.51 2.86 1.88
C ILE A 127 10.99 2.81 3.33
N GLN A 128 11.54 3.92 3.85
CA GLN A 128 11.95 4.00 5.24
C GLN A 128 10.76 3.84 6.21
N ALA A 129 9.59 4.40 5.88
CA ALA A 129 8.39 4.21 6.69
C ALA A 129 7.94 2.75 6.73
N LEU A 130 8.04 2.02 5.61
CA LEU A 130 7.78 0.57 5.56
C LEU A 130 8.80 -0.20 6.41
N ILE A 131 10.09 0.12 6.31
CA ILE A 131 11.15 -0.48 7.14
C ILE A 131 10.82 -0.36 8.62
N VAL A 132 10.49 0.86 9.07
CA VAL A 132 10.11 1.12 10.47
C VAL A 132 8.86 0.33 10.87
N ALA A 133 7.86 0.22 9.98
CA ALA A 133 6.65 -0.56 10.26
C ALA A 133 6.96 -2.06 10.47
N TYR A 134 7.85 -2.64 9.66
CA TYR A 134 8.30 -4.03 9.82
C TYR A 134 9.13 -4.22 11.10
N GLU A 135 10.05 -3.30 11.41
CA GLU A 135 10.86 -3.33 12.64
C GLU A 135 9.98 -3.27 13.90
N CYS A 136 8.97 -2.39 13.92
CA CYS A 136 8.00 -2.30 15.00
C CYS A 136 7.19 -3.60 15.16
N GLU A 137 6.76 -4.21 14.05
CA GLU A 137 6.00 -5.48 14.08
C GLU A 137 6.86 -6.63 14.64
N ILE A 138 8.12 -6.75 14.20
CA ILE A 138 9.10 -7.74 14.69
C ILE A 138 9.32 -7.56 16.20
N ALA A 139 9.59 -6.34 16.66
CA ALA A 139 9.83 -6.05 18.07
C ALA A 139 8.60 -6.38 18.94
N SER A 140 7.41 -6.02 18.44
CA SER A 140 6.14 -6.28 19.12
C SER A 140 5.81 -7.77 19.22
N ARG A 141 6.12 -8.56 18.17
CA ARG A 141 5.90 -10.01 18.17
C ARG A 141 6.93 -10.75 19.01
N SER A 142 8.19 -10.36 18.95
CA SER A 142 9.26 -10.97 19.76
C SER A 142 8.96 -10.88 21.26
N THR A 143 8.50 -9.70 21.69
CA THR A 143 8.06 -9.48 23.09
C THR A 143 6.86 -10.35 23.46
N ARG A 144 5.86 -10.46 22.58
CA ARG A 144 4.64 -11.26 22.82
C ARG A 144 4.89 -12.76 22.80
N CYS A 145 5.75 -13.26 21.92
CA CYS A 145 6.06 -14.69 21.81
C CYS A 145 6.82 -15.20 23.04
N GLY A 146 7.74 -14.40 23.60
CA GLY A 146 8.45 -14.76 24.84
C GLY A 146 7.54 -14.84 26.08
N ALA A 147 6.40 -14.15 26.06
CA ALA A 147 5.46 -14.09 27.18
C ALA A 147 4.33 -15.14 27.12
N TRP A 148 4.23 -15.93 26.06
CA TRP A 148 3.09 -16.85 25.86
C TRP A 148 3.36 -18.24 26.47
N PRO A 149 2.73 -18.62 27.59
CA PRO A 149 3.04 -19.87 28.29
C PRO A 149 2.33 -21.11 27.69
N LEU A 150 1.47 -20.93 26.69
CA LEU A 150 0.61 -21.97 26.08
C LEU A 150 1.03 -22.38 24.65
N SER A 151 2.28 -22.12 24.25
CA SER A 151 2.73 -22.39 22.88
C SER A 151 3.19 -23.84 22.73
N GLY A 152 2.27 -24.74 22.39
CA GLY A 152 2.64 -26.08 21.93
C GLY A 152 3.60 -26.01 20.72
N MET A 153 4.37 -27.09 20.47
CA MET A 153 5.43 -27.13 19.45
C MET A 153 4.97 -26.61 18.07
N LEU A 154 3.77 -26.96 17.63
CA LEU A 154 3.20 -26.51 16.36
C LEU A 154 2.91 -25.00 16.35
N GLY A 155 2.33 -24.47 17.44
CA GLY A 155 2.04 -23.04 17.56
C GLY A 155 3.32 -22.21 17.60
N ARG A 156 4.36 -22.71 18.27
CA ARG A 156 5.68 -22.06 18.27
C ARG A 156 6.30 -22.07 16.87
N GLY A 157 6.31 -23.21 16.18
CA GLY A 157 6.84 -23.31 14.82
C GLY A 157 6.12 -22.39 13.83
N TRP A 158 4.80 -22.20 13.98
CA TRP A 158 4.05 -21.24 13.14
C TRP A 158 4.43 -19.78 13.44
N LEU A 159 4.65 -19.42 14.71
CA LEU A 159 5.10 -18.09 15.09
C LEU A 159 6.51 -17.80 14.58
N ASP A 160 7.43 -18.77 14.68
CA ASP A 160 8.79 -18.66 14.16
C ASP A 160 8.75 -18.45 12.63
N HIS A 161 7.95 -19.24 11.90
CA HIS A 161 7.76 -19.05 10.45
C HIS A 161 7.23 -17.64 10.07
N GLN A 162 6.31 -17.10 10.85
CA GLN A 162 5.79 -15.74 10.66
C GLN A 162 6.85 -14.67 10.96
N MET A 163 7.77 -14.93 11.89
CA MET A 163 8.92 -14.06 12.16
C MET A 163 9.91 -14.10 11.00
N ASP A 164 10.26 -15.28 10.49
CA ASP A 164 11.14 -15.43 9.32
C ASP A 164 10.61 -14.63 8.13
N THR A 165 9.30 -14.71 7.87
CA THR A 165 8.65 -13.96 6.79
C THR A 165 8.78 -12.43 6.94
N LEU A 166 8.72 -11.91 8.18
CA LEU A 166 8.93 -10.49 8.46
C LEU A 166 10.39 -10.08 8.20
N GLU A 167 11.33 -10.89 8.65
CA GLU A 167 12.75 -10.63 8.52
C GLU A 167 13.20 -10.64 7.05
N ASP A 168 12.74 -11.61 6.28
CA ASP A 168 12.97 -11.68 4.82
C ASP A 168 12.42 -10.47 4.09
N SER A 169 11.19 -10.07 4.41
CA SER A 169 10.54 -8.89 3.83
C SER A 169 11.27 -7.59 4.19
N LEU A 170 11.72 -7.47 5.45
CA LEU A 170 12.52 -6.34 5.90
C LEU A 170 13.88 -6.29 5.18
N HIS A 171 14.52 -7.43 4.95
CA HIS A 171 15.76 -7.52 4.19
C HIS A 171 15.57 -7.00 2.76
N LEU A 172 14.48 -7.40 2.10
CA LEU A 172 14.14 -6.92 0.76
C LEU A 172 13.92 -5.40 0.74
N LEU A 173 13.16 -4.85 1.69
CA LEU A 173 12.92 -3.41 1.78
C LEU A 173 14.23 -2.62 1.98
N ARG A 174 15.12 -3.10 2.84
CA ARG A 174 16.45 -2.50 3.06
C ARG A 174 17.32 -2.55 1.79
N LYS A 175 17.21 -3.62 1.00
CA LYS A 175 17.90 -3.71 -0.30
C LYS A 175 17.35 -2.66 -1.27
N SER A 176 16.04 -2.52 -1.36
CA SER A 176 15.39 -1.50 -2.20
C SER A 176 15.78 -0.08 -1.78
N ALA A 177 15.88 0.21 -0.48
CA ALA A 177 16.33 1.51 0.02
C ALA A 177 17.74 1.88 -0.48
N ARG A 178 18.69 0.93 -0.44
CA ARG A 178 20.05 1.14 -0.94
C ARG A 178 20.10 1.40 -2.45
N MET A 179 19.23 0.75 -3.22
CA MET A 179 19.13 0.97 -4.67
C MET A 179 18.64 2.39 -4.99
N GLU A 180 17.80 2.98 -4.14
CA GLU A 180 17.33 4.37 -4.28
C GLU A 180 18.36 5.41 -3.82
N GLU A 181 19.48 5.04 -3.19
CA GLU A 181 20.54 5.98 -2.80
C GLU A 181 21.58 6.20 -3.91
N THR A 182 21.70 5.23 -4.83
CA THR A 182 22.57 5.30 -6.02
C THR A 182 21.95 6.21 -7.08
#